data_AF-A0A2I0IUH6-F1
#
_entry.id   AF-A0A2I0IUH6-F1
#
_cell.length_a   1.000
_cell.length_b   1.000
_cell.length_c   1.000
_cell.angle_alpha   90.00
_cell.angle_beta   90.00
_cell.angle_gamma   90.00
#
_symmetry.space_group_name_H-M   'P 1'
#
loop_
_entity.id
_entity.type
_entity.pdbx_description
1 polymer ?
#
loop_
_entity_poly.entity_id
_entity_poly.type
_entity_poly.pdbx_seq_one_letter_code
_entity_poly.pdbx_strand_id
1 'polypeptide(L)'
;MGNKLGRRRQMVDEKYTRPQGLYQHKDVDIKKLRKLILESKLAPCYPGDEECTYDLEECPICFLYYPSLNRSRCCTKGICTECFLQMKVPNSTRPTQCPFCKTSNYAVEYRGVKTKEEKGIEQIVRYGFP
;
A
#
# COMPACT_ATOMS: atom_id res chain seq x y z
N MET A 1 -5.71 -19.77 -29.40
CA MET A 1 -5.33 -18.42 -28.93
C MET A 1 -6.35 -17.97 -27.89
N GLY A 2 -5.91 -17.61 -26.68
CA GLY A 2 -6.77 -16.96 -25.69
C GLY A 2 -6.74 -17.56 -24.27
N ASN A 3 -5.55 -17.68 -23.65
CA ASN A 3 -5.49 -17.90 -22.20
C ASN A 3 -5.87 -16.59 -21.50
N LYS A 4 -7.14 -16.45 -21.10
CA LYS A 4 -7.56 -15.43 -20.15
C LYS A 4 -7.05 -15.85 -18.77
N LEU A 5 -5.81 -15.45 -18.46
CA LEU A 5 -5.24 -15.50 -17.12
C LEU A 5 -6.07 -14.56 -16.22
N GLY A 6 -7.23 -15.03 -15.77
CA GLY A 6 -7.98 -14.39 -14.70
C GLY A 6 -7.09 -14.41 -13.47
N ARG A 7 -6.44 -13.28 -13.17
CA ARG A 7 -5.75 -13.04 -11.88
C ARG A 7 -6.71 -13.50 -10.79
N ARG A 8 -6.40 -14.62 -10.14
CA ARG A 8 -7.17 -15.19 -9.02
C ARG A 8 -7.36 -14.05 -8.03
N ARG A 9 -8.58 -13.50 -7.91
CA ARG A 9 -8.89 -12.42 -6.97
C ARG A 9 -8.48 -12.93 -5.59
N GLN A 10 -7.42 -12.35 -5.04
CA GLN A 10 -6.97 -12.67 -3.70
C GLN A 10 -8.12 -12.25 -2.77
N MET A 11 -8.72 -13.21 -2.07
CA MET A 11 -9.78 -12.91 -1.11
C MET A 11 -9.13 -12.16 0.06
N VAL A 12 -9.44 -10.86 0.16
CA VAL A 12 -9.03 -10.02 1.30
C VAL A 12 -10.08 -10.21 2.39
N ASP A 13 -9.64 -10.61 3.59
CA ASP A 13 -10.50 -10.70 4.76
C ASP A 13 -11.12 -9.34 5.09
N GLU A 14 -12.41 -9.34 5.44
CA GLU A 14 -13.19 -8.16 5.76
C GLU A 14 -12.52 -7.28 6.82
N LYS A 15 -11.84 -7.88 7.81
CA LYS A 15 -11.15 -7.13 8.87
C LYS A 15 -10.04 -6.19 8.34
N TYR A 16 -9.45 -6.50 7.18
CA TYR A 16 -8.41 -5.70 6.55
C TYR A 16 -8.95 -4.68 5.54
N THR A 17 -10.28 -4.52 5.46
CA THR A 17 -10.92 -3.51 4.59
C THR A 17 -11.27 -2.21 5.31
N ARG A 18 -10.86 -2.07 6.57
CA ARG A 18 -11.05 -0.91 7.45
C ARG A 18 -9.73 -0.51 8.12
N PRO A 19 -9.55 0.76 8.54
CA PRO A 19 -8.36 1.17 9.29
C PRO A 19 -8.17 0.37 10.58
N GLN A 20 -6.91 0.09 10.96
CA GLN A 20 -6.56 -0.67 12.16
C GLN A 20 -6.27 0.21 13.37
N GLY A 21 -6.35 1.54 13.21
CA GLY A 21 -6.25 2.49 14.32
C GLY A 21 -4.85 3.09 14.48
N LEU A 22 -4.02 3.06 13.44
CA LEU A 22 -2.72 3.75 13.45
C LEU A 22 -2.91 5.28 13.59
N TYR A 23 -3.99 5.81 13.00
CA TYR A 23 -4.42 7.20 13.17
C TYR A 23 -5.92 7.29 13.43
N GLN A 24 -6.34 8.41 14.02
CA GLN A 24 -7.76 8.69 14.22
C GLN A 24 -8.40 9.23 12.93
N HIS A 25 -8.98 8.35 12.14
CA HIS A 25 -9.61 8.67 10.86
C HIS A 25 -11.11 9.01 11.02
N LYS A 26 -11.43 10.27 11.38
CA LYS A 26 -12.84 10.69 11.58
C LYS A 26 -13.63 10.85 10.27
N ASP A 27 -12.96 11.26 9.19
CA ASP A 27 -13.62 11.67 7.94
C ASP A 27 -13.40 10.69 6.77
N VAL A 28 -12.91 9.48 7.04
CA VAL A 28 -12.67 8.48 5.98
C VAL A 28 -13.97 7.77 5.63
N ASP A 29 -14.37 7.85 4.35
CA ASP A 29 -15.46 7.03 3.81
C ASP A 29 -15.05 5.55 3.73
N ILE A 30 -15.47 4.79 4.75
CA ILE A 30 -15.15 3.37 4.91
C ILE A 30 -15.73 2.51 3.78
N LYS A 31 -16.92 2.86 3.25
CA LYS A 31 -17.53 2.11 2.14
C LYS A 31 -16.70 2.25 0.88
N LYS A 32 -16.24 3.46 0.59
CA LYS A 32 -15.34 3.74 -0.53
C LYS A 32 -13.98 3.06 -0.35
N LEU A 33 -13.40 3.13 0.85
CA LEU A 33 -12.13 2.45 1.17
C LEU A 33 -12.23 0.94 0.92
N ARG A 34 -13.26 0.29 1.48
CA ARG A 34 -13.53 -1.14 1.29
C ARG A 34 -13.63 -1.47 -0.20
N LYS A 35 -14.40 -0.70 -0.97
CA LYS A 35 -14.55 -0.91 -2.42
C LYS A 35 -13.20 -0.84 -3.15
N LEU A 36 -12.36 0.16 -2.83
CA LEU A 36 -11.04 0.31 -3.44
C LEU A 36 -10.10 -0.87 -3.12
N ILE A 37 -10.15 -1.40 -1.90
CA ILE A 37 -9.35 -2.57 -1.50
C ILE A 37 -9.82 -3.83 -2.24
N LEU A 38 -11.12 -4.11 -2.25
CA LEU A 38 -11.68 -5.29 -2.92
C LEU A 38 -11.50 -5.25 -4.45
N GLU A 39 -11.45 -4.05 -5.03
CA GLU A 39 -11.11 -3.84 -6.45
C GLU A 39 -9.58 -3.85 -6.72
N SER A 40 -8.76 -4.12 -5.70
CA SER A 40 -7.29 -4.11 -5.79
C SER A 40 -6.71 -2.76 -6.27
N LYS A 41 -7.39 -1.65 -5.99
CA LYS A 41 -6.92 -0.29 -6.26
C LYS A 41 -6.10 0.28 -5.11
N LEU A 42 -6.30 -0.25 -3.90
CA LEU A 42 -5.51 0.02 -2.71
C LEU A 42 -5.07 -1.29 -2.04
N ALA A 43 -3.91 -1.26 -1.40
CA ALA A 43 -3.44 -2.34 -0.54
C ALA A 43 -4.42 -2.50 0.66
N PRO A 44 -4.63 -3.73 1.16
CA PRO A 44 -5.39 -3.93 2.39
C PRO A 44 -4.81 -3.17 3.59
N CYS A 45 -5.65 -2.79 4.54
CA CYS A 45 -5.24 -2.21 5.81
C CYS A 45 -4.77 -3.32 6.76
N TYR A 46 -3.64 -3.94 6.44
CA TYR A 46 -2.98 -4.87 7.35
C TYR A 46 -2.47 -4.12 8.59
N PRO A 47 -2.49 -4.73 9.78
CA PRO A 47 -1.76 -4.20 10.92
C PRO A 47 -0.26 -4.17 10.59
N GLY A 48 0.43 -3.13 11.05
CA GLY A 48 1.88 -3.04 10.90
C GLY A 48 2.58 -3.90 11.94
N ASP A 49 3.69 -4.50 11.55
CA ASP A 49 4.59 -5.24 12.44
C ASP A 49 5.82 -4.39 12.78
N GLU A 50 6.38 -4.55 13.97
CA GLU A 50 7.64 -3.92 14.37
C GLU A 50 8.86 -4.73 13.88
N GLU A 51 8.68 -6.03 13.65
CA GLU A 51 9.74 -6.93 13.22
C GLU A 51 9.81 -7.09 11.69
N CYS A 52 11.04 -7.01 11.18
CA CYS A 52 11.31 -7.24 9.76
C CYS A 52 11.37 -8.75 9.47
N THR A 53 10.34 -9.29 8.83
CA THR A 53 10.41 -10.64 8.22
C THR A 53 10.65 -10.54 6.71
N TYR A 54 11.18 -11.61 6.11
CA TYR A 54 11.55 -11.66 4.68
C TYR A 54 10.40 -11.31 3.73
N ASP A 55 9.16 -11.51 4.17
CA ASP A 55 7.96 -11.32 3.36
C ASP A 55 7.32 -9.93 3.49
N LEU A 56 7.86 -9.05 4.34
CA LEU A 56 7.27 -7.74 4.61
C LEU A 56 8.09 -6.60 4.02
N GLU A 57 7.41 -5.49 3.77
CA GLU A 57 8.02 -4.24 3.32
C GLU A 57 7.79 -3.13 4.34
N GLU A 58 8.83 -2.34 4.59
CA GLU A 58 8.79 -1.20 5.50
C GLU A 58 8.07 0.00 4.88
N CYS A 59 7.14 0.61 5.62
CA CYS A 59 6.57 1.90 5.26
C CYS A 59 7.45 3.04 5.80
N PRO A 60 8.06 3.88 4.95
CA PRO A 60 8.99 4.94 5.36
C PRO A 60 8.35 6.12 6.11
N ILE A 61 7.04 6.06 6.38
CA ILE A 61 6.29 7.11 7.09
C ILE A 61 6.06 6.70 8.56
N CYS A 62 5.67 5.45 8.80
CA CYS A 62 5.38 4.94 10.13
C CYS A 62 6.43 3.94 10.65
N PHE A 63 7.38 3.53 9.82
CA PHE A 63 8.47 2.59 10.15
C PHE A 63 7.99 1.19 10.56
N LEU A 64 6.76 0.83 10.21
CA LEU A 64 6.21 -0.52 10.41
C LEU A 64 6.30 -1.35 9.12
N TYR A 65 6.31 -2.67 9.28
CA TYR A 65 6.41 -3.66 8.23
C TYR A 65 5.04 -4.21 7.84
N TYR A 66 4.79 -4.35 6.53
CA TYR A 66 3.49 -4.78 5.99
C TYR A 66 3.64 -5.82 4.88
N PRO A 67 2.67 -6.74 4.71
CA PRO A 67 2.71 -7.73 3.62
C PRO A 67 2.70 -7.13 2.22
N SER A 68 2.16 -5.91 2.09
CA SER A 68 2.15 -5.17 0.84
C SER A 68 1.93 -3.69 1.10
N LEU A 69 2.49 -2.85 0.22
CA LEU A 69 2.36 -1.39 0.27
C LEU A 69 1.76 -0.86 -1.04
N ASN A 70 1.14 0.32 -0.97
CA ASN A 70 0.79 1.07 -2.16
C ASN A 70 2.05 1.72 -2.75
N ARG A 71 2.10 1.89 -4.07
CA ARG A 71 3.20 2.59 -4.76
C ARG A 71 2.73 3.98 -5.17
N SER A 72 3.54 4.98 -4.85
CA SER A 72 3.37 6.34 -5.34
C SER A 72 3.41 6.36 -6.87
N ARG A 73 2.42 6.96 -7.54
CA ARG A 73 2.42 7.01 -9.03
C ARG A 73 3.54 7.86 -9.61
N CYS A 74 4.01 8.86 -8.86
CA CYS A 74 5.06 9.80 -9.29
C CYS A 74 6.49 9.29 -9.12
N CYS A 75 6.78 8.53 -8.06
CA CYS A 75 8.15 8.14 -7.70
C CYS A 75 8.30 6.71 -7.19
N THR A 76 7.25 5.90 -7.32
CA THR A 76 7.19 4.47 -6.97
C THR A 76 7.54 4.08 -5.53
N LYS A 77 7.76 5.05 -4.64
CA LYS A 77 7.99 4.84 -3.21
C LYS A 77 6.76 4.20 -2.55
N GLY A 78 7.02 3.24 -1.65
CA GLY A 78 6.00 2.50 -0.91
C GLY A 78 5.36 3.32 0.21
N ILE A 79 4.07 3.10 0.46
CA ILE A 79 3.32 3.68 1.58
C ILE A 79 2.18 2.75 2.02
N CYS A 80 1.99 2.57 3.33
CA CYS A 80 0.87 1.78 3.84
C CYS A 80 -0.46 2.53 3.66
N THR A 81 -1.58 1.81 3.69
CA THR A 81 -2.89 2.41 3.39
C THR A 81 -3.30 3.45 4.43
N GLU A 82 -3.04 3.24 5.72
CA GLU A 82 -3.37 4.23 6.76
C GLU A 82 -2.52 5.50 6.66
N CYS A 83 -1.21 5.39 6.39
CA CYS A 83 -0.36 6.55 6.09
C CYS A 83 -0.86 7.31 4.86
N PHE A 84 -1.31 6.61 3.80
CA PHE A 84 -1.89 7.26 2.63
C PHE A 84 -3.20 8.01 2.95
N LEU A 85 -4.07 7.41 3.78
CA LEU A 85 -5.31 8.06 4.22
C LEU A 85 -5.02 9.31 5.05
N GLN A 86 -3.97 9.28 5.88
CA GLN A 86 -3.54 10.43 6.69
C GLN A 86 -3.08 11.63 5.85
N MET A 87 -2.53 11.41 4.66
CA MET A 87 -2.09 12.49 3.77
C MET A 87 -3.25 13.30 3.17
N LYS A 88 -4.48 12.78 3.20
CA LYS A 88 -5.66 13.50 2.70
C LYS A 88 -6.15 14.46 3.79
N VAL A 89 -5.80 15.73 3.64
CA VAL A 89 -6.29 16.80 4.51
C VAL A 89 -7.78 17.04 4.19
N PRO A 90 -8.71 16.79 5.13
CA PRO A 90 -10.11 17.14 4.95
C PRO A 90 -10.23 18.65 4.71
N ASN A 91 -11.08 19.06 3.77
CA ASN A 91 -11.39 20.47 3.48
C ASN A 91 -10.25 21.37 2.95
N SER A 92 -9.12 20.79 2.52
CA SER A 92 -8.09 21.57 1.82
C SER A 92 -8.42 21.73 0.34
N THR A 93 -8.44 22.98 -0.15
CA THR A 93 -8.49 23.28 -1.59
C THR A 93 -7.15 23.03 -2.29
N ARG A 94 -6.07 22.83 -1.52
CA ARG A 94 -4.74 22.59 -2.07
C ARG A 94 -4.56 21.11 -2.44
N PRO A 95 -3.94 20.82 -3.59
CA PRO A 95 -3.66 19.45 -3.97
C PRO A 95 -2.67 18.82 -2.98
N THR A 96 -2.96 17.60 -2.52
CA THR A 96 -2.03 16.83 -1.69
C THR A 96 -0.71 16.64 -2.44
N GLN A 97 0.41 16.93 -1.80
CA GLN A 97 1.74 16.71 -2.34
C GLN A 97 2.29 15.35 -1.89
N CYS A 98 3.11 14.73 -2.74
CA CYS A 98 3.76 13.48 -2.42
C CYS A 98 4.70 13.68 -1.23
N PRO A 99 4.65 12.84 -0.17
CA PRO A 99 5.53 13.01 0.98
C PRO A 99 7.01 12.85 0.61
N PHE A 100 7.29 12.06 -0.44
CA PHE A 100 8.63 11.68 -0.86
C PHE A 100 9.29 12.66 -1.84
N CYS A 101 8.62 13.02 -2.93
CA CYS A 101 9.19 13.83 -4.02
C CYS A 101 8.48 15.18 -4.22
N LYS A 102 7.51 15.52 -3.37
CA LYS A 102 6.75 16.78 -3.38
C LYS A 102 5.92 17.05 -4.64
N THR A 103 5.82 16.10 -5.58
CA THR A 103 4.91 16.16 -6.74
C THR A 103 3.47 16.40 -6.27
N SER A 104 2.80 17.41 -6.86
CA SER A 104 1.39 17.74 -6.60
C SER A 104 0.44 16.62 -7.07
N ASN A 105 -0.81 16.64 -6.60
CA ASN A 105 -1.84 15.65 -6.95
C ASN A 105 -1.41 14.22 -6.60
N TYR A 106 -0.90 14.04 -5.39
CA TYR A 106 -0.40 12.77 -4.92
C TYR A 106 -1.45 11.67 -5.02
N ALA A 107 -1.08 10.63 -5.76
CA ALA A 107 -1.88 9.43 -5.96
C ALA A 107 -1.01 8.19 -5.81
N VAL A 108 -1.65 7.10 -5.44
CA VAL A 108 -1.02 5.79 -5.31
C VAL A 108 -1.72 4.77 -6.21
N GLU A 109 -1.04 3.67 -6.45
CA GLU A 109 -1.58 2.47 -7.10
C GLU A 109 -1.17 1.23 -6.32
N TYR A 110 -2.01 0.21 -6.33
CA TYR A 110 -1.70 -1.08 -5.76
C TYR A 110 -1.40 -2.10 -6.86
N ARG A 111 -0.22 -2.71 -6.79
CA ARG A 111 0.25 -3.68 -7.80
C ARG A 111 0.03 -5.14 -7.41
N GLY A 112 -0.48 -5.39 -6.20
CA GLY A 112 -0.60 -6.72 -5.60
C GLY A 112 0.48 -7.00 -4.56
N VAL A 113 0.36 -8.12 -3.85
CA VAL A 113 1.44 -8.68 -3.04
C VAL A 113 2.53 -9.16 -3.99
N LYS A 114 3.78 -8.78 -3.73
CA LYS A 114 4.92 -9.29 -4.51
C LYS A 114 4.96 -10.81 -4.48
N THR A 115 5.23 -11.46 -5.60
CA THR A 115 5.44 -12.91 -5.61
C THR A 115 6.71 -13.28 -4.87
N LYS A 116 6.84 -14.56 -4.48
CA LYS A 116 8.07 -15.06 -3.86
C LYS A 116 9.29 -14.86 -4.77
N GLU A 117 9.13 -14.95 -6.09
CA GLU A 117 10.22 -14.70 -7.04
C GLU A 117 10.62 -13.22 -7.07
N GLU A 118 9.66 -12.29 -7.11
CA GLU A 118 9.92 -10.85 -7.11
C GLU A 118 10.66 -10.40 -5.84
N LYS A 119 10.31 -10.98 -4.69
CA LYS A 119 11.00 -10.74 -3.41
C LYS A 119 12.42 -11.30 -3.41
N GLY A 120 12.61 -12.50 -3.97
CA GLY A 120 13.94 -13.13 -4.12
C GLY A 120 14.90 -12.29 -4.95
N ILE A 121 14.42 -11.75 -6.08
CA ILE A 121 15.23 -10.88 -6.93
C ILE A 121 15.61 -9.60 -6.18
N GLU A 122 14.70 -8.94 -5.46
CA GLU A 122 15.03 -7.75 -4.68
C GLU A 122 16.03 -8.04 -3.56
N GLN A 123 15.95 -9.20 -2.89
CA GLN A 123 16.93 -9.57 -1.87
C GLN A 123 18.31 -9.80 -2.49
N ILE A 124 18.39 -10.47 -3.64
CA ILE A 124 19.65 -10.65 -4.38
C ILE A 124 20.22 -9.30 -4.81
N VAL A 125 19.40 -8.39 -5.35
CA VAL A 125 19.82 -7.04 -5.75
C VAL A 125 20.27 -6.21 -4.55
N ARG A 126 19.59 -6.32 -3.41
CA ARG A 126 19.84 -5.50 -2.21
C ARG A 126 21.04 -5.98 -1.41
N TYR A 127 21.28 -7.29 -1.34
CA TYR A 127 22.35 -7.89 -0.54
C TYR A 127 23.49 -8.47 -1.37
N GLY A 128 23.39 -8.43 -2.71
CA GLY A 128 24.49 -8.65 -3.64
C GLY A 128 25.32 -9.89 -3.32
N PHE A 129 24.74 -11.09 -3.46
CA PHE A 129 25.56 -12.30 -3.50
C PHE A 129 25.95 -12.60 -4.96
N PRO A 130 27.25 -12.62 -5.31
CA PRO A 130 27.69 -13.30 -6.54
C PRO A 130 27.49 -14.81 -6.45
#